data_AF-A0A9W8Q2S0-F1
#
_entry.id   AF-A0A9W8Q2S0-F1
#
_cell.length_a   1.000
_cell.length_b   1.000
_cell.length_c   1.000
_cell.angle_alpha   90.00
_cell.angle_beta   90.00
_cell.angle_gamma   90.00
#
_symmetry.space_group_name_H-M   'P 1'
#
loop_
_entity.id
_entity.type
_entity.pdbx_description
1 polymer ?
#
loop_
_entity_poly.entity_id
_entity_poly.type
_entity_poly.pdbx_seq_one_letter_code
_entity_poly.pdbx_strand_id
1 'polypeptide(L)'
;MVVIGFAPGEVGHWRYIERDLVGGRKLRIEPLGEDGQPDPPCQKWSWKLDDQKLERLVTQDVPSTAPTSHDSVTYTELFPPDGGVGQRVFAKWAWYPKEEADDELLFPRGAEIREAEDVNGEWYFGVYMGAKGLFPSGYVQGSDTS
;
A
#
# COMPACT_ATOMS: atom_id res chain seq x y z
N MET A 1 10.44 5.05 -0.99
CA MET A 1 11.64 4.83 -0.15
C MET A 1 11.15 4.37 1.21
N VAL A 2 11.70 3.29 1.76
CA VAL A 2 11.44 2.88 3.16
C VAL A 2 12.61 3.40 4.00
N VAL A 3 12.32 4.06 5.12
CA VAL A 3 13.35 4.55 6.05
C VAL A 3 13.36 3.64 7.27
N ILE A 4 14.52 3.05 7.54
CA ILE A 4 14.73 2.12 8.66
C ILE A 4 15.64 2.79 9.68
N GLY A 5 15.14 2.91 10.91
CA GLY A 5 15.90 3.35 12.06
C GLY A 5 16.45 2.17 12.86
N PHE A 6 17.43 2.47 13.73
CA PHE A 6 17.99 1.50 14.68
C PHE A 6 17.96 2.10 16.08
N ALA A 7 17.50 1.33 17.05
CA ALA A 7 17.49 1.68 18.46
C ALA A 7 18.37 0.72 19.27
N PRO A 8 19.10 1.17 20.30
CA PRO A 8 19.77 0.28 21.23
C PRO A 8 18.76 -0.62 21.95
N GLY A 9 19.02 -1.92 22.02
CA GLY A 9 18.23 -2.90 22.77
C GLY A 9 19.04 -3.57 23.87
N GLU A 10 18.37 -4.35 24.72
CA GLU A 10 19.04 -5.14 25.77
C GLU A 10 20.05 -6.14 25.20
N VAL A 11 19.81 -6.60 23.97
CA VAL A 11 20.74 -7.40 23.18
C VAL A 11 20.85 -6.81 21.78
N GLY A 12 21.91 -6.05 21.53
CA GLY A 12 22.23 -5.49 20.22
C GLY A 12 21.40 -4.25 19.84
N HIS A 13 21.30 -3.97 18.55
CA HIS A 13 20.45 -2.90 18.02
C HIS A 13 19.21 -3.51 17.37
N TRP A 14 18.04 -2.96 17.67
CA TRP A 14 16.77 -3.34 17.07
C TRP A 14 16.46 -2.41 15.91
N ARG A 15 16.01 -2.96 14.78
CA ARG A 15 15.53 -2.18 13.64
C ARG A 15 14.05 -1.84 13.81
N TYR A 16 13.65 -0.66 13.37
CA TYR A 16 12.24 -0.28 13.25
C TYR A 16 12.00 0.49 11.95
N ILE A 17 10.75 0.44 11.46
CA ILE A 17 10.34 1.21 10.28
C ILE A 17 9.99 2.62 10.76
N GLU A 18 10.78 3.61 10.35
CA GLU A 18 10.52 5.02 10.66
C GLU A 18 9.53 5.63 9.66
N ARG A 19 9.69 5.29 8.38
CA ARG A 19 8.74 5.60 7.31
C ARG A 19 8.60 4.42 6.38
N ASP A 20 7.36 4.09 6.05
CA ASP A 20 7.07 2.98 5.15
C ASP A 20 7.10 3.42 3.68
N LEU A 21 6.81 2.49 2.77
CA LEU A 21 6.72 2.75 1.35
C LEU A 21 5.55 3.72 1.08
N VAL A 22 5.87 4.90 0.55
CA VAL A 22 4.88 5.88 0.06
C VAL A 22 3.85 5.19 -0.84
N GLY A 23 2.57 5.29 -0.46
CA GLY A 23 1.43 4.69 -1.15
C GLY A 23 1.33 3.17 -1.10
N GLY A 24 2.25 2.49 -0.41
CA GLY A 24 2.21 1.05 -0.20
C GLY A 24 2.29 0.25 -1.50
N ARG A 25 1.78 -0.98 -1.47
CA ARG A 25 1.84 -1.92 -2.58
C ARG A 25 0.63 -1.81 -3.51
N LYS A 26 -0.48 -1.20 -3.10
CA LYS A 26 -1.66 -0.96 -3.96
C LYS A 26 -1.58 0.33 -4.78
N LEU A 27 -0.60 1.20 -4.55
CA LEU A 27 -0.35 2.36 -5.42
C LEU A 27 -0.12 1.90 -6.87
N ARG A 28 -0.90 2.45 -7.80
CA ARG A 28 -0.70 2.25 -9.24
C ARG A 28 -0.01 3.46 -9.83
N ILE A 29 0.99 3.20 -10.67
CA ILE A 29 1.74 4.23 -11.39
C ILE A 29 1.59 3.93 -12.87
N GLU A 30 1.04 4.88 -13.62
CA GLU A 30 0.80 4.77 -15.06
C GLU A 30 1.54 5.92 -15.77
N PRO A 31 2.22 5.68 -16.91
CA PRO A 31 2.71 6.77 -17.74
C PRO A 31 1.51 7.56 -18.32
N LEU A 32 1.62 8.89 -18.40
CA LEU A 32 0.76 9.66 -19.30
C LEU A 32 1.22 9.38 -20.73
N GLY A 33 0.29 9.16 -21.65
CA GLY A 33 0.62 8.90 -23.06
C GLY A 33 1.47 10.01 -23.68
N GLU A 34 2.18 9.68 -24.76
CA GLU A 34 3.13 10.60 -25.40
C GLU A 34 2.44 11.83 -26.04
N ASP A 35 1.18 11.67 -26.47
CA ASP A 35 0.40 12.75 -27.07
C ASP A 35 -0.12 13.72 -26.00
N GLY A 36 0.29 14.98 -26.08
CA GLY A 36 -0.15 16.04 -25.17
C GLY A 36 0.47 15.99 -23.79
N GLN A 37 1.56 15.24 -23.57
CA GLN A 37 2.19 15.08 -22.26
C GLN A 37 2.56 16.45 -21.63
N PRO A 38 2.33 16.65 -20.32
CA PRO A 38 2.80 17.83 -19.61
C PRO A 38 4.32 18.01 -19.79
N ASP A 39 4.75 19.27 -19.88
CA ASP A 39 6.15 19.66 -19.73
C ASP A 39 6.32 20.29 -18.33
N PRO A 40 7.01 19.64 -17.39
CA PRO A 40 7.83 18.42 -17.54
C PRO A 40 7.02 17.12 -17.53
N PRO A 41 7.59 16.02 -18.07
CA PRO A 41 6.91 14.74 -18.20
C PRO A 41 6.43 14.21 -16.83
N CYS A 42 5.14 13.89 -16.78
CA CYS A 42 4.46 13.40 -15.59
C CYS A 42 4.04 11.94 -15.71
N GLN A 43 3.89 11.30 -14.56
CA GLN A 43 3.21 10.03 -14.37
C GLN A 43 1.93 10.25 -13.55
N LYS A 44 0.95 9.38 -13.74
CA LYS A 44 -0.27 9.35 -12.93
C LYS A 44 -0.15 8.31 -11.84
N TRP A 45 -0.25 8.76 -10.61
CA TRP A 45 -0.37 7.91 -9.43
C TRP A 45 -1.84 7.76 -9.09
N SER A 46 -2.30 6.54 -8.81
CA SER A 46 -3.68 6.30 -8.36
C SER A 46 -3.75 5.31 -7.20
N TRP A 47 -4.61 5.62 -6.24
CA TRP A 47 -4.88 4.83 -5.04
C TRP A 47 -6.34 5.00 -4.61
N LYS A 48 -6.79 4.19 -3.65
CA LYS A 48 -8.11 4.34 -3.03
C LYS A 48 -7.98 4.98 -1.66
N LEU A 49 -8.84 5.94 -1.34
CA LEU A 49 -9.07 6.40 0.03
C LEU A 49 -10.55 6.14 0.30
N ASP A 50 -10.83 5.22 1.21
CA ASP A 50 -12.16 4.62 1.36
C ASP A 50 -12.66 4.09 0.00
N ASP A 51 -13.90 4.43 -0.39
CA ASP A 51 -14.47 4.05 -1.69
C ASP A 51 -14.11 5.01 -2.83
N GLN A 52 -13.31 6.04 -2.57
CA GLN A 52 -12.93 7.04 -3.57
C GLN A 52 -11.58 6.71 -4.21
N LYS A 53 -11.57 6.63 -5.55
CA LYS A 53 -10.31 6.60 -6.31
C LYS A 53 -9.74 8.02 -6.37
N LEU A 54 -8.52 8.18 -5.88
CA LEU A 54 -7.74 9.40 -5.99
C LEU A 54 -6.66 9.23 -7.06
N GLU A 55 -6.40 10.31 -7.80
CA GLU A 55 -5.38 10.35 -8.85
C GLU A 55 -4.55 11.63 -8.71
N ARG A 56 -3.23 11.51 -8.78
CA ARG A 56 -2.27 12.62 -8.70
C ARG A 56 -1.30 12.57 -9.86
N LEU A 57 -0.96 13.72 -10.43
CA LEU A 57 0.19 13.86 -11.33
C LEU A 57 1.48 14.05 -10.54
N VAL A 58 2.53 13.35 -10.95
CA VAL A 58 3.86 13.40 -10.33
C VAL A 58 4.90 13.51 -11.44
N THR A 59 5.82 14.48 -11.31
CA THR A 59 6.95 14.63 -12.23
C THR A 59 8.01 13.58 -11.92
N GLN A 60 8.70 13.09 -12.96
CA GLN A 60 9.93 12.32 -12.76
C GLN A 60 11.15 13.22 -12.55
N ASP A 61 11.04 14.47 -12.99
CA ASP A 61 12.03 15.52 -12.75
C ASP A 61 11.87 16.10 -11.33
N VAL A 62 12.73 15.63 -10.42
CA VAL A 62 12.73 15.96 -8.97
C VAL A 62 12.64 17.46 -8.65
N PRO A 63 13.36 18.38 -9.32
CA PRO A 63 13.23 19.82 -9.05
C PRO A 63 11.90 20.42 -9.51
N SER A 64 11.10 19.71 -10.30
CA SER A 64 9.91 20.26 -10.93
C SER A 64 8.61 19.86 -10.23
N THR A 65 7.61 20.73 -10.31
CA THR A 65 6.27 20.51 -9.75
C THR A 65 5.30 20.05 -10.84
N ALA A 66 4.54 19.00 -10.57
CA ALA A 66 3.52 18.53 -11.51
C ALA A 66 2.34 19.52 -11.59
N PRO A 67 1.72 19.71 -12.77
CA PRO A 67 0.49 20.48 -12.85
C PRO A 67 -0.64 19.77 -12.11
N THR A 68 -1.60 20.55 -11.62
CA THR A 68 -2.78 20.03 -10.90
C THR A 68 -3.91 19.60 -11.83
N SER A 69 -3.81 19.92 -13.13
CA SER A 69 -4.77 19.52 -14.15
C SER A 69 -4.08 19.20 -15.48
N HIS A 70 -4.70 18.33 -16.26
CA HIS A 70 -4.28 17.94 -17.62
C HIS A 70 -5.52 17.42 -18.38
N ASP A 71 -5.65 17.75 -19.67
CA ASP A 71 -6.82 17.41 -20.50
C ASP A 71 -8.19 17.69 -19.85
N SER A 72 -8.31 18.83 -19.16
CA SER A 72 -9.52 19.26 -18.43
C SER A 72 -9.92 18.38 -17.24
N VAL A 73 -9.07 17.43 -16.86
CA VAL A 73 -9.18 16.63 -15.62
C VAL A 73 -8.37 17.32 -14.53
N THR A 74 -8.97 17.50 -13.35
CA THR A 74 -8.27 17.98 -12.15
C THR A 74 -7.87 16.79 -11.28
N TYR A 75 -6.62 16.78 -10.84
CA TYR A 75 -6.03 15.74 -10.00
C TYR A 75 -5.95 16.20 -8.55
N THR A 76 -5.88 15.25 -7.62
CA THR A 76 -5.73 15.58 -6.20
C THR A 76 -4.34 16.09 -5.88
N GLU A 77 -4.27 17.06 -4.98
CA GLU A 77 -3.02 17.53 -4.39
C GLU A 77 -2.57 16.69 -3.18
N LEU A 78 -3.39 15.74 -2.74
CA LEU A 78 -3.05 14.82 -1.66
C LEU A 78 -1.96 13.82 -2.10
N PHE A 79 -1.16 13.37 -1.14
CA PHE A 79 -0.23 12.26 -1.33
C PHE A 79 -0.84 10.97 -0.78
N PRO A 80 -0.57 9.81 -1.40
CA PRO A 80 -0.99 8.55 -0.83
C PRO A 80 -0.27 8.32 0.51
N PRO A 81 -0.93 7.72 1.51
CA PRO A 81 -0.34 7.49 2.82
C PRO A 81 0.86 6.53 2.75
N ASP A 82 1.82 6.72 3.65
CA ASP A 82 2.94 5.80 3.84
C ASP A 82 2.42 4.44 4.33
N GLY A 83 2.85 3.36 3.69
CA GLY A 83 2.43 2.00 4.03
C GLY A 83 1.15 1.54 3.33
N GLY A 84 0.57 2.39 2.48
CA GLY A 84 -0.58 2.05 1.65
C GLY A 84 -1.93 2.33 2.29
N VAL A 85 -2.98 1.86 1.61
CA VAL A 85 -4.38 2.17 1.92
C VAL A 85 -5.11 0.90 2.33
N GLY A 86 -6.02 1.03 3.31
CA GLY A 86 -6.74 -0.09 3.91
C GLY A 86 -6.32 -0.34 5.36
N GLN A 87 -6.88 -1.40 5.94
CA GLN A 87 -6.72 -1.69 7.36
C GLN A 87 -5.39 -2.38 7.65
N ARG A 88 -4.95 -2.25 8.90
CA ARG A 88 -3.90 -3.10 9.49
C ARG A 88 -4.57 -4.16 10.34
N VAL A 89 -4.27 -5.42 10.05
CA VAL A 89 -4.81 -6.57 10.79
C VAL A 89 -3.67 -7.48 11.22
N PHE A 90 -3.88 -8.21 12.31
CA PHE A 90 -2.87 -9.10 12.89
C PHE A 90 -3.34 -10.54 12.85
N ALA A 91 -2.48 -11.44 12.39
CA ALA A 91 -2.78 -12.86 12.29
C ALA A 91 -2.84 -13.53 13.68
N LYS A 92 -4.03 -13.99 14.09
CA LYS A 92 -4.22 -14.84 15.29
C LYS A 92 -3.67 -16.24 15.06
N TRP A 93 -3.75 -16.73 13.82
CA TRP A 93 -3.32 -18.04 13.36
C TRP A 93 -2.53 -17.92 12.07
N ALA A 94 -1.67 -18.90 11.77
CA ALA A 94 -0.99 -18.95 10.49
C ALA A 94 -1.96 -19.40 9.38
N TRP A 95 -1.78 -18.86 8.17
CA TRP A 95 -2.48 -19.33 6.97
C TRP A 95 -1.46 -19.82 5.95
N TYR A 96 -1.61 -21.09 5.59
CA TYR A 96 -0.81 -21.76 4.57
C TYR A 96 -1.76 -22.22 3.47
N PRO A 97 -1.90 -21.46 2.37
CA PRO A 97 -2.70 -21.84 1.23
C PRO A 97 -2.31 -23.22 0.68
N LYS A 98 -3.26 -23.85 -0.02
CA LYS A 98 -2.93 -25.03 -0.83
C LYS A 98 -2.07 -24.62 -2.03
N GLU A 99 -1.28 -25.56 -2.56
CA GLU A 99 -0.38 -25.27 -3.69
C GLU A 99 -1.12 -24.78 -4.94
N GLU A 100 -2.40 -25.12 -5.11
CA GLU A 100 -3.20 -24.70 -6.27
C GLU A 100 -3.91 -23.34 -6.07
N ALA A 101 -3.77 -22.72 -4.90
CA ALA A 101 -4.44 -21.46 -4.55
C ALA A 101 -3.48 -20.27 -4.70
N ASP A 102 -3.16 -19.93 -5.95
CA ASP A 102 -2.19 -18.88 -6.32
C ASP A 102 -2.63 -17.44 -5.96
N ASP A 103 -3.90 -17.25 -5.63
CA ASP A 103 -4.50 -15.96 -5.27
C ASP A 103 -4.58 -15.72 -3.75
N GLU A 104 -4.19 -16.69 -2.93
CA GLU A 104 -4.21 -16.60 -1.47
C GLU A 104 -2.88 -16.11 -0.87
N LEU A 105 -2.96 -15.42 0.27
CA LEU A 105 -1.82 -14.82 0.95
C LEU A 105 -1.29 -15.71 2.07
N LEU A 106 -0.07 -16.23 1.91
CA LEU A 106 0.61 -16.98 2.97
C LEU A 106 1.16 -16.05 4.06
N PHE A 107 0.93 -16.39 5.34
CA PHE A 107 1.54 -15.69 6.48
C PHE A 107 1.61 -16.55 7.76
N PRO A 108 2.62 -16.30 8.64
CA PRO A 108 2.69 -16.92 9.96
C PRO A 108 1.75 -16.24 10.97
N ARG A 109 1.52 -16.92 12.10
CA ARG A 109 0.86 -16.30 13.27
C ARG A 109 1.65 -15.08 13.75
N GLY A 110 0.94 -14.03 14.14
CA GLY A 110 1.52 -12.76 14.58
C GLY A 110 1.95 -11.84 13.44
N ALA A 111 1.76 -12.26 12.18
CA ALA A 111 2.00 -11.40 11.04
C ALA A 111 1.12 -10.14 11.10
N GLU A 112 1.74 -8.99 10.86
CA GLU A 112 1.02 -7.76 10.53
C GLU A 112 0.73 -7.76 9.02
N ILE A 113 -0.54 -7.89 8.68
CA ILE A 113 -1.03 -7.82 7.30
C ILE A 113 -1.56 -6.40 7.08
N ARG A 114 -1.14 -5.79 5.98
CA ARG A 114 -1.43 -4.40 5.64
C ARG A 114 -2.32 -4.30 4.43
N GLU A 115 -2.82 -3.09 4.20
CA GLU A 115 -3.69 -2.77 3.06
C GLU A 115 -4.87 -3.74 2.99
N ALA A 116 -5.36 -4.18 4.16
CA ALA A 116 -6.37 -5.20 4.29
C ALA A 116 -7.74 -4.58 3.95
N GLU A 117 -8.48 -5.25 3.08
CA GLU A 117 -9.83 -4.87 2.65
C GLU A 117 -10.74 -6.09 2.77
N ASP A 118 -11.91 -5.88 3.35
CA ASP A 118 -12.95 -6.90 3.37
C ASP A 118 -13.54 -7.07 1.97
N VAL A 119 -13.57 -8.30 1.47
CA VAL A 119 -14.12 -8.64 0.16
C VAL A 119 -15.60 -9.01 0.27
N ASN A 120 -15.98 -9.78 1.29
CA ASN A 120 -17.33 -10.34 1.43
C ASN A 120 -17.72 -10.80 2.85
N GLY A 121 -16.99 -10.39 3.88
CA GLY A 121 -17.16 -10.78 5.29
C GLY A 121 -16.42 -12.06 5.69
N GLU A 122 -16.20 -12.97 4.74
CA GLU A 122 -15.49 -14.24 4.96
C GLU A 122 -14.02 -14.14 4.55
N TRP A 123 -13.72 -13.33 3.55
CA TRP A 123 -12.40 -13.17 2.98
C TRP A 123 -11.95 -11.72 2.98
N TYR A 124 -10.69 -11.53 3.33
CA TYR A 124 -9.97 -10.28 3.17
C TYR A 124 -8.96 -10.42 2.03
N PHE A 125 -8.65 -9.30 1.38
CA PHE A 125 -7.47 -9.16 0.54
C PHE A 125 -6.46 -8.25 1.23
N GLY A 126 -5.17 -8.60 1.21
CA GLY A 126 -4.16 -7.76 1.86
C GLY A 126 -2.75 -8.02 1.37
N VAL A 127 -1.80 -7.42 2.09
CA VAL A 127 -0.39 -7.37 1.75
C VAL A 127 0.44 -7.86 2.92
N TYR A 128 1.30 -8.84 2.67
CA TYR A 128 2.28 -9.32 3.65
C TYR A 128 3.63 -9.57 2.98
N MET A 129 4.69 -8.96 3.52
CA MET A 129 6.07 -9.03 2.99
C MET A 129 6.18 -8.77 1.47
N GLY A 130 5.32 -7.92 0.92
CA GLY A 130 5.28 -7.57 -0.50
C GLY A 130 4.43 -8.49 -1.38
N ALA A 131 4.03 -9.67 -0.88
CA ALA A 131 3.03 -10.52 -1.52
C ALA A 131 1.62 -9.95 -1.29
N LYS A 132 0.70 -10.28 -2.20
CA LYS A 132 -0.70 -9.88 -2.18
C LYS A 132 -1.58 -11.10 -2.35
N GLY A 133 -2.70 -11.15 -1.65
CA GLY A 133 -3.65 -12.25 -1.84
C GLY A 133 -4.79 -12.24 -0.84
N LEU A 134 -5.66 -13.23 -1.00
CA LEU A 134 -6.83 -13.49 -0.19
C LEU A 134 -6.48 -14.28 1.07
N PHE A 135 -7.19 -14.01 2.17
CA PHE A 135 -7.09 -14.79 3.39
C PHE A 135 -8.39 -14.74 4.20
N PRO A 136 -8.69 -15.78 5.01
CA PRO A 136 -9.94 -15.84 5.75
C PRO A 136 -9.99 -14.82 6.90
N SER A 137 -11.12 -14.12 7.03
CA SER A 137 -11.35 -13.08 8.04
C SER A 137 -11.19 -13.62 9.47
N GLY A 138 -11.61 -14.87 9.72
CA GLY A 138 -11.52 -15.52 11.03
C GLY A 138 -10.09 -15.69 11.56
N TYR A 139 -9.07 -15.61 10.70
CA TYR A 139 -7.67 -15.83 11.06
C TYR A 139 -6.98 -14.57 11.57
N VAL A 140 -7.64 -13.41 11.46
CA VAL A 140 -7.06 -12.12 11.83
C VAL A 140 -7.89 -11.40 12.90
N GLN A 141 -7.32 -10.34 13.45
CA GLN A 141 -7.98 -9.36 14.28
C GLN A 141 -7.61 -7.94 13.84
N GLY A 142 -8.53 -7.00 14.00
CA GLY A 142 -8.26 -5.57 13.75
C GLY A 142 -7.28 -5.00 14.78
N SER A 143 -6.78 -3.79 14.49
CA SER A 143 -5.94 -3.02 15.42
C SER A 143 -6.71 -2.43 16.61
N ASP A 144 -8.04 -2.42 16.59
CA ASP A 144 -8.87 -1.94 17.70
C ASP A 144 -9.14 -3.05 18.72
N THR A 145 -8.12 -3.35 19.53
CA THR A 145 -8.36 -3.89 20.88
C THR A 145 -7.24 -3.40 21.79
N SER A 146 -7.45 -2.21 22.37
CA SER A 146 -6.85 -1.81 23.65
C SER A 146 -7.91 -1.91 24.74
#